data_AF-A0AAN7YB34-F1
#
_entry.id   AF-A0AAN7YB34-F1
#
_cell.length_a   1.000
_cell.length_b   1.000
_cell.length_c   1.000
_cell.angle_alpha   90.00
_cell.angle_beta   90.00
_cell.angle_gamma   90.00
#
_symmetry.space_group_name_H-M   'P 1'
#
loop_
_entity.id
_entity.type
_entity.pdbx_description
1 polymer ?
#
loop_
_entity_poly.entity_id
_entity_poly.type
_entity_poly.pdbx_seq_one_letter_code
_entity_poly.pdbx_strand_id
1 'polypeptide(L)'
;MTSNVGLTTPRGSGTSGYVQRNLSHLKPRDNLQPYPKDTDSIRHRQRQPDQEILEHDRKREIEVKVFELRDKLEDDGVDEDEIDDQCTALRKELTSKSRPGDGPNSKSLKSHQVHELAKAKIQESEKLRRALGISADYEEGGHWKKQEERRAELERSGGKEGERQRERHGDERQGQRGRDYD
;
A
#
# COMPACT_ATOMS: atom_id res chain seq x y z
N MET A 1 33.68 36.35 15.74
CA MET A 1 34.28 36.87 14.49
C MET A 1 33.15 37.13 13.52
N THR A 2 33.02 38.34 12.99
CA THR A 2 32.02 38.69 11.97
C THR A 2 32.29 37.81 10.74
N SER A 3 31.26 37.16 10.20
CA SER A 3 31.35 36.15 9.12
C SER A 3 31.81 36.75 7.78
N ASN A 4 33.01 37.31 7.72
CA ASN A 4 33.53 38.09 6.58
C ASN A 4 32.60 39.23 6.12
N VAL A 5 31.84 39.80 7.05
CA VAL A 5 30.92 40.93 6.82
C VAL A 5 31.34 42.12 7.67
N GLY A 6 31.46 43.30 7.05
CA GLY A 6 31.88 44.55 7.72
C GLY A 6 33.25 45.07 7.29
N LEU A 7 33.74 46.09 8.00
CA LEU A 7 35.07 46.67 7.78
C LEU A 7 36.14 45.93 8.58
N THR A 8 37.34 45.78 8.02
CA THR A 8 38.50 45.18 8.71
C THR A 8 38.96 46.04 9.90
N THR A 9 38.94 47.37 9.76
CA THR A 9 39.12 48.33 10.85
C THR A 9 38.19 49.54 10.68
N PRO A 10 37.63 50.09 11.78
CA PRO A 10 36.74 51.27 11.70
C PRO A 10 37.50 52.60 11.46
N ARG A 11 38.83 52.61 11.67
CA ARG A 11 39.70 53.79 11.53
C ARG A 11 39.74 54.25 10.06
N GLY A 12 39.48 55.54 9.83
CA GLY A 12 39.45 56.11 8.49
C GLY A 12 38.10 56.02 7.77
N SER A 13 37.13 55.22 8.27
CA SER A 13 35.79 55.13 7.68
C SER A 13 34.84 56.26 8.10
N GLY A 14 35.19 57.03 9.13
CA GLY A 14 34.32 58.07 9.69
C GLY A 14 33.09 57.55 10.44
N THR A 15 33.00 56.24 10.72
CA THR A 15 31.88 55.61 11.44
C THR A 15 32.36 54.77 12.63
N SER A 16 31.44 54.32 13.48
CA SER A 16 31.75 53.48 14.66
C SER A 16 32.13 52.03 14.32
N GLY A 17 32.00 51.59 13.06
CA GLY A 17 32.23 50.21 12.66
C GLY A 17 31.18 49.20 13.15
N TYR A 18 30.04 49.68 13.66
CA TYR A 18 28.96 48.81 14.11
C TYR A 18 28.22 48.18 12.92
N VAL A 19 28.16 46.85 12.86
CA VAL A 19 27.52 46.09 11.77
C VAL A 19 26.23 45.46 12.30
N GLN A 20 25.09 45.89 11.74
CA GLN A 20 23.78 45.32 12.05
C GLN A 20 23.39 44.26 11.01
N ARG A 21 22.80 43.16 11.46
CA ARG A 21 22.20 42.16 10.56
C ARG A 21 21.00 42.76 9.83
N ASN A 22 20.87 42.46 8.54
CA ASN A 22 19.67 42.84 7.79
C ASN A 22 18.47 41.97 8.24
N LEU A 23 17.45 42.59 8.82
CA LEU A 23 16.22 41.91 9.28
C LEU A 23 15.33 41.44 8.12
N SER A 24 15.45 42.07 6.95
CA SER A 24 14.68 41.73 5.74
C SER A 24 15.35 40.66 4.87
N HIS A 25 16.56 40.22 5.23
CA HIS A 25 17.26 39.19 4.47
C HIS A 25 16.62 37.82 4.71
N LEU A 26 15.86 37.33 3.73
CA LEU A 26 15.26 36.00 3.75
C LEU A 26 16.37 34.95 3.57
N LYS A 27 16.64 34.17 4.62
CA LYS A 27 17.49 33.00 4.51
C LYS A 27 16.82 31.97 3.58
N PRO A 28 17.55 31.38 2.61
CA PRO A 28 17.06 30.24 1.86
C PRO A 28 16.58 29.16 2.82
N ARG A 29 15.39 28.61 2.61
CA ARG A 29 14.86 27.51 3.43
C ARG A 29 15.58 26.23 3.02
N ASP A 30 16.20 25.53 3.96
CA ASP A 30 16.91 24.27 3.69
C ASP A 30 15.99 23.18 3.08
N ASN A 31 14.69 23.28 3.34
CA ASN A 31 13.69 22.35 2.79
C ASN A 31 12.94 23.00 1.63
N LEU A 32 13.53 22.94 0.44
CA LEU A 32 12.95 23.46 -0.80
C LEU A 32 11.92 22.53 -1.46
N GLN A 33 11.78 21.29 -0.99
CA GLN A 33 10.83 20.35 -1.59
C GLN A 33 9.54 20.27 -0.77
N PRO A 34 8.38 20.68 -1.36
CA PRO A 34 7.08 20.58 -0.71
C PRO A 34 6.58 19.13 -0.56
N TYR A 35 7.31 18.16 -1.11
CA TYR A 35 6.87 16.77 -1.21
C TYR A 35 7.86 15.83 -0.52
N PRO A 36 7.34 14.83 0.21
CA PRO A 36 8.18 13.78 0.78
C PRO A 36 8.91 13.02 -0.33
N LYS A 37 10.20 12.75 -0.14
CA LYS A 37 11.02 11.95 -1.08
C LYS A 37 10.76 10.44 -0.97
N ASP A 38 10.02 10.02 0.05
CA ASP A 38 9.73 8.62 0.30
C ASP A 38 8.71 8.12 -0.71
N THR A 39 9.20 7.62 -1.84
CA THR A 39 8.38 7.02 -2.92
C THR A 39 7.49 5.88 -2.41
N ASP A 40 7.91 5.20 -1.33
CA ASP A 40 7.12 4.16 -0.68
C ASP A 40 5.86 4.70 0.02
N SER A 41 5.87 5.94 0.49
CA SER A 41 4.70 6.59 1.09
C SER A 41 3.62 6.96 0.06
N ILE A 42 3.98 7.01 -1.23
CA ILE A 42 3.10 7.35 -2.35
C ILE A 42 2.37 6.10 -2.88
N ARG A 43 2.82 4.89 -2.50
CA ARG A 43 2.17 3.65 -2.94
C ARG A 43 0.72 3.61 -2.44
N HIS A 44 -0.22 3.43 -3.35
CA HIS A 44 -1.64 3.35 -3.02
C HIS A 44 -1.92 2.10 -2.17
N ARG A 45 -2.05 2.28 -0.86
CA ARG A 45 -2.42 1.20 0.05
C ARG A 45 -3.93 1.15 0.20
N GLN A 46 -4.52 -0.01 -0.07
CA GLN A 46 -5.93 -0.24 0.18
C GLN A 46 -6.20 -0.09 1.69
N ARG A 47 -7.23 0.68 2.05
CA ARG A 47 -7.66 0.84 3.45
C ARG A 47 -8.16 -0.51 3.95
N GLN A 48 -7.57 -0.99 5.04
CA GLN A 48 -7.98 -2.25 5.65
C GLN A 48 -9.23 -2.04 6.51
N PRO A 49 -10.19 -2.96 6.48
CA PRO A 49 -11.30 -2.95 7.41
C PRO A 49 -10.80 -3.24 8.83
N ASP A 50 -11.44 -2.62 9.82
CA ASP A 50 -11.16 -2.88 11.22
C ASP A 50 -12.07 -4.01 11.70
N GLN A 51 -11.48 -5.04 12.30
CA GLN A 51 -12.24 -6.20 12.76
C GLN A 51 -13.13 -5.86 13.95
N GLU A 52 -12.68 -4.98 14.85
CA GLU A 52 -13.46 -4.60 16.03
C GLU A 52 -14.74 -3.86 15.63
N ILE A 53 -14.64 -2.97 14.65
CA ILE A 53 -15.79 -2.22 14.14
C ILE A 53 -16.78 -3.16 13.43
N LEU A 54 -16.30 -4.10 12.63
CA LEU A 54 -17.16 -5.09 11.98
C LEU A 54 -17.89 -5.99 12.99
N GLU A 55 -17.21 -6.38 14.07
CA GLU A 55 -17.83 -7.15 15.15
C GLU A 55 -18.85 -6.34 15.93
N HIS A 56 -18.55 -5.06 16.17
CA HIS A 56 -19.46 -4.14 16.84
C HIS A 56 -20.75 -3.95 16.02
N ASP A 57 -20.64 -3.68 14.72
CA ASP A 57 -21.79 -3.49 13.85
C ASP A 57 -22.65 -4.76 13.77
N ARG A 58 -22.03 -5.94 13.72
CA ARG A 58 -22.72 -7.23 13.80
C ARG A 58 -23.49 -7.42 15.11
N LYS A 59 -22.88 -7.11 16.25
CA LYS A 59 -23.55 -7.18 17.56
C LYS A 59 -24.70 -6.18 17.63
N ARG A 60 -24.49 -4.97 17.12
CA ARG A 60 -25.50 -3.93 17.05
C ARG A 60 -26.71 -4.37 16.23
N GLU A 61 -26.53 -5.03 15.09
CA GLU A 61 -27.64 -5.55 14.30
C GLU A 61 -28.49 -6.60 15.05
N ILE A 62 -27.85 -7.43 15.88
CA ILE A 62 -28.55 -8.40 16.74
C ILE A 62 -29.38 -7.65 17.78
N GLU A 63 -28.77 -6.70 18.49
CA GLU A 63 -29.45 -5.94 19.54
C GLU A 63 -30.58 -5.08 18.99
N VAL A 64 -30.45 -4.52 17.78
CA VAL A 64 -31.55 -3.80 17.12
C VAL A 64 -32.75 -4.72 16.90
N LYS A 65 -32.56 -5.96 16.45
CA LYS A 65 -33.65 -6.92 16.25
C LYS A 65 -34.29 -7.36 17.57
N VAL A 66 -33.48 -7.53 18.62
CA VAL A 66 -33.99 -7.83 19.96
C VAL A 66 -34.82 -6.66 20.49
N PHE A 67 -34.36 -5.43 20.27
CA PHE A 67 -35.08 -4.21 20.65
C PHE A 67 -36.40 -4.08 19.88
N GLU A 68 -36.41 -4.31 18.57
CA GLU A 68 -37.65 -4.33 17.76
C GLU A 68 -38.65 -5.39 18.20
N LEU A 69 -38.19 -6.54 18.73
CA LEU A 69 -39.08 -7.56 19.29
C LEU A 69 -39.68 -7.07 20.61
N ARG A 70 -38.84 -6.50 21.47
CA ARG A 70 -39.27 -5.95 22.76
C ARG A 70 -40.35 -4.90 22.58
N ASP A 71 -40.14 -3.91 21.71
CA ASP A 71 -41.12 -2.86 21.42
C ASP A 71 -42.48 -3.45 21.02
N LYS A 72 -42.49 -4.50 20.19
CA LYS A 72 -43.74 -5.16 19.76
C LYS A 72 -44.46 -5.88 20.91
N LEU A 73 -43.72 -6.58 21.76
CA LEU A 73 -44.32 -7.30 22.89
C LEU A 73 -44.84 -6.34 23.97
N GLU A 74 -44.17 -5.20 24.16
CA GLU A 74 -44.64 -4.11 25.02
C GLU A 74 -45.94 -3.50 24.47
N ASP A 75 -46.02 -3.25 23.15
CA ASP A 75 -47.24 -2.77 22.49
C ASP A 75 -48.41 -3.78 22.58
N ASP A 76 -48.09 -5.08 22.53
CA ASP A 76 -49.07 -6.18 22.68
C ASP A 76 -49.51 -6.41 24.13
N GLY A 77 -48.85 -5.76 25.11
CA GLY A 77 -49.21 -5.82 26.53
C GLY A 77 -48.83 -7.13 27.22
N VAL A 78 -47.76 -7.79 26.78
CA VAL A 78 -47.21 -9.01 27.39
C VAL A 78 -46.51 -8.70 28.72
N ASP A 79 -46.47 -9.65 29.65
CA ASP A 79 -45.76 -9.50 30.93
C ASP A 79 -44.24 -9.34 30.75
N GLU A 80 -43.62 -8.52 31.60
CA GLU A 80 -42.18 -8.17 31.51
C GLU A 80 -41.27 -9.42 31.56
N ASP A 81 -41.59 -10.41 32.39
CA ASP A 81 -40.81 -11.65 32.52
C ASP A 81 -40.83 -12.47 31.22
N GLU A 82 -41.99 -12.55 30.54
CA GLU A 82 -42.13 -13.27 29.27
C GLU A 82 -41.41 -12.54 28.13
N ILE A 83 -41.40 -11.20 28.16
CA ILE A 83 -40.67 -10.36 27.21
C ILE A 83 -39.17 -10.65 27.29
N ASP A 84 -38.61 -10.70 28.49
CA ASP A 84 -37.18 -10.96 28.70
C ASP A 84 -36.78 -12.38 28.27
N ASP A 85 -37.62 -13.39 28.55
CA ASP A 85 -37.38 -14.76 28.10
C ASP A 85 -37.37 -14.87 26.58
N GLN A 86 -38.33 -14.24 25.89
CA GLN A 86 -38.36 -14.22 24.42
C GLN A 86 -37.18 -13.45 23.82
N CYS A 87 -36.82 -12.30 24.40
CA CYS A 87 -35.66 -11.51 23.96
C CYS A 87 -34.35 -12.27 24.15
N THR A 88 -34.16 -12.98 25.27
CA THR A 88 -32.95 -13.76 25.51
C THR A 88 -32.86 -14.99 24.61
N ALA A 89 -33.98 -15.65 24.31
CA ALA A 89 -34.06 -16.71 23.32
C ALA A 89 -33.67 -16.21 21.93
N LEU A 90 -34.24 -15.09 21.48
CA LEU A 90 -33.92 -14.47 20.19
C LEU A 90 -32.46 -14.05 20.11
N ARG A 91 -31.91 -13.45 21.18
CA ARG A 91 -30.50 -13.05 21.24
C ARG A 91 -29.57 -14.25 21.06
N LYS A 92 -29.85 -15.38 21.73
CA LYS A 92 -29.07 -16.63 21.58
C LYS A 92 -29.18 -17.19 20.16
N GLU A 93 -30.38 -17.21 19.59
CA GLU A 93 -30.61 -17.71 18.24
C GLU A 93 -29.84 -16.88 17.20
N LEU A 94 -30.00 -15.55 17.21
CA LEU A 94 -29.33 -14.65 16.27
C LEU A 94 -27.81 -14.66 16.43
N THR A 95 -27.31 -14.73 17.66
CA THR A 95 -25.86 -14.85 17.90
C THR A 95 -25.29 -16.15 17.34
N SER A 96 -26.05 -17.26 17.41
CA SER A 96 -25.64 -18.56 16.86
C SER A 96 -25.71 -18.62 15.33
N LYS A 97 -26.68 -17.94 14.72
CA LYS A 97 -26.87 -17.88 13.26
C LYS A 97 -25.88 -16.95 12.60
N SER A 98 -25.67 -15.79 13.19
CA SER A 98 -24.69 -14.83 12.69
C SER A 98 -23.31 -15.46 12.84
N ARG A 99 -22.56 -15.67 11.75
CA ARG A 99 -21.17 -16.16 11.80
C ARG A 99 -20.23 -15.03 11.39
N PRO A 100 -18.97 -15.00 11.89
CA PRO A 100 -17.99 -14.03 11.43
C PRO A 100 -17.77 -14.21 9.92
N GLY A 101 -18.20 -13.23 9.13
CA GLY A 101 -18.19 -13.29 7.66
C GLY A 101 -19.55 -13.12 7.01
N ASP A 102 -20.63 -13.36 7.74
CA ASP A 102 -22.00 -13.08 7.31
C ASP A 102 -22.29 -11.60 7.55
N GLY A 103 -21.91 -10.78 6.57
CA GLY A 103 -22.15 -9.33 6.57
C GLY A 103 -23.33 -8.96 5.68
N PRO A 104 -23.87 -7.74 5.81
CA PRO A 104 -24.93 -7.25 4.94
C PRO A 104 -24.53 -7.36 3.46
N ASN A 105 -25.53 -7.61 2.61
CA ASN A 105 -25.35 -7.78 1.17
C ASN A 105 -24.56 -6.58 0.60
N SER A 106 -23.45 -6.84 -0.11
CA SER A 106 -22.52 -5.80 -0.57
C SER A 106 -23.18 -4.71 -1.43
N LYS A 107 -24.34 -5.00 -2.02
CA LYS A 107 -25.12 -4.08 -2.85
C LYS A 107 -25.98 -3.09 -2.07
N SER A 108 -26.23 -3.34 -0.78
CA SER A 108 -27.11 -2.51 0.06
C SER A 108 -26.32 -1.69 1.09
N LEU A 109 -24.99 -1.65 0.99
CA LEU A 109 -24.15 -0.91 1.93
C LEU A 109 -24.35 0.60 1.76
N LYS A 110 -24.50 1.30 2.88
CA LYS A 110 -24.64 2.75 2.93
C LYS A 110 -23.25 3.41 2.89
N SER A 111 -23.19 4.67 2.46
CA SER A 111 -21.92 5.41 2.33
C SER A 111 -21.13 5.55 3.64
N HIS A 112 -21.79 5.50 4.80
CA HIS A 112 -21.15 5.59 6.11
C HIS A 112 -20.57 4.26 6.61
N GLN A 113 -20.90 3.12 6.00
CA GLN A 113 -20.38 1.80 6.37
C GLN A 113 -19.00 1.55 5.76
N VAL A 114 -18.03 2.40 6.12
CA VAL A 114 -16.72 2.46 5.47
C VAL A 114 -15.94 1.13 5.58
N HIS A 115 -16.02 0.46 6.72
CA HIS A 115 -15.29 -0.80 6.95
C HIS A 115 -15.92 -1.98 6.21
N GLU A 116 -17.25 -2.05 6.15
CA GLU A 116 -17.96 -3.06 5.36
C GLU A 116 -17.69 -2.85 3.87
N LEU A 117 -17.73 -1.61 3.39
CA LEU A 117 -17.38 -1.25 2.01
C LEU A 117 -15.92 -1.63 1.69
N ALA A 118 -14.98 -1.38 2.61
CA ALA A 118 -13.58 -1.77 2.43
C ALA A 118 -13.43 -3.29 2.33
N LYS A 119 -14.09 -4.04 3.23
CA LYS A 119 -14.09 -5.51 3.20
C LYS A 119 -14.70 -6.06 1.91
N ALA A 120 -15.84 -5.53 1.49
CA ALA A 120 -16.51 -5.92 0.25
C ALA A 120 -15.63 -5.63 -0.98
N LYS A 121 -15.01 -4.43 -1.02
CA LYS A 121 -14.12 -4.04 -2.12
C LYS A 121 -12.87 -4.93 -2.20
N ILE A 122 -12.29 -5.32 -1.06
CA ILE A 122 -11.17 -6.27 -1.02
C ILE A 122 -11.61 -7.61 -1.62
N GLN A 123 -12.74 -8.17 -1.18
CA GLN A 123 -13.27 -9.43 -1.71
C GLN A 123 -13.58 -9.36 -3.22
N GLU A 124 -14.18 -8.26 -3.69
CA GLU A 124 -14.43 -8.04 -5.12
C GLU A 124 -13.12 -7.93 -5.91
N SER A 125 -12.13 -7.22 -5.38
CA SER A 125 -10.82 -7.09 -6.00
C SER A 125 -10.07 -8.43 -6.06
N GLU A 126 -10.17 -9.27 -5.03
CA GLU A 126 -9.61 -10.61 -5.04
C GLU A 126 -10.32 -11.53 -6.04
N LYS A 127 -11.65 -11.43 -6.13
CA LYS A 127 -12.43 -12.17 -7.13
C LYS A 127 -12.04 -11.76 -8.54
N LEU A 128 -11.90 -10.46 -8.80
CA LEU A 128 -11.44 -9.93 -10.08
C LEU A 128 -9.99 -10.37 -10.39
N ARG A 129 -9.09 -10.30 -9.41
CA ARG A 129 -7.70 -10.79 -9.53
C ARG A 129 -7.66 -12.24 -9.97
N ARG A 130 -8.46 -13.11 -9.32
CA ARG A 130 -8.57 -14.53 -9.68
C ARG A 130 -9.16 -14.72 -11.08
N ALA A 131 -10.21 -13.96 -11.42
CA ALA A 131 -10.85 -14.05 -12.74
C ALA A 131 -9.91 -13.64 -13.88
N LEU A 132 -9.05 -12.66 -13.64
CA LEU A 132 -8.02 -12.21 -14.59
C LEU A 132 -6.77 -13.11 -14.60
N GLY A 133 -6.72 -14.16 -13.78
CA GLY A 133 -5.58 -15.08 -13.71
C GLY A 133 -4.31 -14.46 -13.12
N ILE A 134 -4.43 -13.37 -12.36
CA ILE A 134 -3.30 -12.69 -11.73
C ILE A 134 -2.91 -13.45 -10.45
N SER A 135 -1.63 -13.83 -10.32
CA SER A 135 -1.12 -14.54 -9.14
C SER A 135 -1.24 -13.71 -7.86
N ALA A 136 -1.20 -14.36 -6.69
CA ALA A 136 -1.27 -13.65 -5.41
C ALA A 136 -0.01 -12.81 -5.18
N ASP A 137 1.13 -13.36 -5.62
CA ASP A 137 2.46 -12.77 -5.51
C ASP A 137 2.80 -11.88 -6.71
N TYR A 138 1.80 -11.33 -7.39
CA TYR A 138 2.02 -10.44 -8.54
C TYR A 138 2.64 -9.12 -8.05
N GLU A 139 3.91 -8.93 -8.35
CA GLU A 139 4.59 -7.66 -8.14
C GLU A 139 4.40 -6.74 -9.35
N GLU A 140 3.96 -5.51 -9.09
CA GLU A 140 3.87 -4.48 -10.12
C GLU A 140 5.24 -4.28 -10.79
N GLY A 141 5.25 -4.44 -12.11
CA GLY A 141 6.47 -4.37 -12.93
C GLY A 141 7.39 -5.59 -12.90
N GLY A 142 7.01 -6.67 -12.20
CA GLY A 142 7.70 -7.96 -12.29
C GLY A 142 7.74 -8.52 -13.71
N HIS A 143 6.72 -8.24 -14.54
CA HIS A 143 6.72 -8.59 -15.95
C HIS A 143 7.86 -7.91 -16.74
N TRP A 144 8.09 -6.60 -16.52
CA TRP A 144 9.17 -5.88 -17.21
C TRP A 144 10.55 -6.34 -16.71
N LYS A 145 10.73 -6.57 -15.41
CA LYS A 145 11.98 -7.11 -14.85
C LYS A 145 12.32 -8.48 -15.45
N LYS A 146 11.35 -9.37 -15.54
CA LYS A 146 11.52 -10.71 -16.13
C LYS A 146 11.83 -10.65 -17.63
N GLN A 147 11.26 -9.68 -18.34
CA GLN A 147 11.56 -9.44 -19.75
C GLN A 147 12.98 -8.90 -19.95
N GLU A 148 13.41 -7.96 -19.11
CA GLU A 148 14.75 -7.39 -19.11
C GLU A 148 15.81 -8.45 -18.77
N GLU A 149 15.55 -9.27 -17.76
CA GLU A 149 16.42 -10.39 -17.38
C GLU A 149 16.53 -11.43 -18.49
N ARG A 150 15.40 -11.82 -19.10
CA ARG A 150 15.39 -12.74 -20.26
C ARG A 150 16.20 -12.16 -21.44
N ARG A 151 16.06 -10.86 -21.71
CA ARG A 151 16.80 -10.19 -22.79
C ARG A 151 18.30 -10.17 -22.48
N ALA A 152 18.68 -9.84 -21.25
CA ALA A 152 20.07 -9.84 -20.82
C ALA A 152 20.69 -11.24 -20.85
N GLU A 153 19.92 -12.28 -20.51
CA GLU A 153 20.37 -13.67 -20.59
C GLU A 153 20.59 -14.12 -22.03
N LEU A 154 19.69 -13.76 -22.96
CA LEU A 154 19.86 -14.01 -24.40
C LEU A 154 21.09 -13.31 -24.99
N GLU A 155 21.36 -12.07 -24.58
CA GLU A 155 22.58 -11.35 -25.00
C GLU A 155 23.85 -12.04 -24.46
N ARG A 156 23.82 -12.51 -23.20
CA ARG A 156 24.93 -13.28 -22.63
C ARG A 156 25.13 -14.64 -23.29
N SER A 157 24.06 -15.37 -23.61
CA SER A 157 24.17 -16.67 -24.27
C SER A 157 24.65 -16.53 -25.71
N GLY A 158 24.13 -15.53 -26.45
CA GLY A 158 24.58 -15.22 -27.80
C GLY A 158 26.05 -14.78 -27.86
N GLY A 159 26.52 -14.02 -26.86
CA GLY A 159 27.95 -13.68 -26.72
C GLY A 159 28.84 -14.90 -26.54
N LYS A 160 28.44 -15.85 -25.68
CA LYS A 160 29.17 -17.10 -25.43
C LYS A 160 29.19 -18.04 -26.63
N GLU A 161 28.10 -18.13 -27.38
CA GLU A 161 28.09 -18.90 -28.64
C GLU A 161 28.97 -18.27 -29.72
N GLY A 162 28.98 -16.93 -29.80
CA GLY A 162 29.86 -16.20 -30.70
C GLY A 162 31.35 -16.38 -30.38
N GLU A 163 31.73 -16.37 -29.10
CA GLU A 163 33.10 -16.70 -28.67
C GLU A 163 33.49 -18.14 -29.00
N ARG A 164 32.61 -19.12 -28.69
CA ARG A 164 32.86 -20.54 -29.01
C ARG A 164 33.00 -20.79 -30.50
N GLN A 165 32.25 -20.07 -31.35
CA GLN A 165 32.42 -20.15 -32.80
C GLN A 165 33.77 -19.56 -33.24
N ARG A 166 34.20 -18.43 -32.66
CA ARG A 166 35.50 -17.82 -32.96
C ARG A 166 36.66 -18.71 -32.53
N GLU A 167 36.58 -19.35 -31.37
CA GLU A 167 37.58 -20.32 -30.92
C GLU A 167 37.67 -21.52 -31.85
N ARG A 168 36.53 -22.15 -32.21
CA ARG A 168 36.52 -23.26 -33.20
C ARG A 168 37.14 -22.85 -34.53
N HIS A 169 36.79 -21.67 -35.03
CA HIS A 169 37.30 -21.17 -36.31
C HIS A 169 38.79 -20.80 -36.24
N GLY A 170 39.28 -20.44 -35.05
CA GLY A 170 40.70 -20.20 -34.76
C GLY A 170 41.51 -21.50 -34.69
N ASP A 171 40.97 -22.53 -34.04
CA ASP A 171 41.58 -23.85 -33.93
C ASP A 171 41.66 -24.57 -35.29
N GLU A 172 40.60 -24.47 -36.11
CA GLU A 172 40.62 -24.97 -37.49
C GLU A 172 41.70 -24.29 -38.35
N ARG A 173 41.95 -22.99 -38.15
CA ARG A 173 43.02 -22.26 -38.84
C ARG A 173 44.42 -22.66 -38.37
N GLN A 174 44.60 -23.00 -37.10
CA GLN A 174 45.89 -23.48 -36.59
C GLN A 174 46.17 -24.93 -37.02
N GLY A 175 45.14 -25.79 -37.03
CA GLY A 175 45.26 -27.18 -37.49
C GLY A 175 45.47 -27.35 -39.00
N GLN A 176 45.12 -26.34 -39.82
CA GLN A 176 45.51 -26.31 -41.24
C GLN A 176 46.98 -25.92 -41.43
N ARG A 177 47.49 -24.94 -40.66
CA ARG A 177 48.90 -24.51 -40.75
C ARG A 177 49.91 -25.56 -40.28
N GLY A 178 49.50 -26.48 -39.40
CA GLY A 178 50.36 -27.59 -38.95
C GLY A 178 50.42 -28.78 -39.91
N ARG A 179 49.54 -28.85 -40.92
CA ARG A 179 49.52 -29.92 -41.93
C ARG A 179 50.35 -29.63 -43.18
N ASP A 180 50.81 -28.40 -43.34
CA ASP A 180 51.60 -27.95 -44.49
C ASP A 180 53.13 -28.07 -44.25
N TYR A 181 53.56 -28.73 -43.16
CA TYR A 181 54.96 -28.83 -42.72
C TYR A 181 55.45 -30.28 -42.48
N ASP A 182 54.74 -31.31 -42.99
CA ASP A 182 55.21 -32.71 -43.05
C ASP A 182 55.43 -33.16 -44.50
#